data_AF-A0A933MKF9-F1
#
_entry.id   AF-A0A933MKF9-F1
#
_cell.length_a   1.000
_cell.length_b   1.000
_cell.length_c   1.000
_cell.angle_alpha   90.00
_cell.angle_beta   90.00
_cell.angle_gamma   90.00
#
_symmetry.space_group_name_H-M   'P 1'
#
loop_
_entity.id
_entity.type
_entity.pdbx_description
1 polymer ?
#
loop_
_entity_poly.entity_id
_entity_poly.type
_entity_poly.pdbx_seq_one_letter_code
_entity_poly.pdbx_strand_id
1 'polypeptide(L)' 'MSEQNAKLSDAKILDEIIAAIQDINYGEILITIHNSKIVQIEKREKRRFIPKGGT' A
#
# COMPACT_ATOMS: atom_id res chain seq x y z
N MET A 1 -28.76 8.36 -1.79
CA MET A 1 -27.31 8.45 -1.52
C MET A 1 -26.64 7.46 -2.43
N SER A 2 -26.05 7.94 -3.54
CA SER A 2 -25.44 7.10 -4.57
C SER A 2 -23.96 6.92 -4.24
N GLU A 3 -23.54 5.68 -3.98
CA GLU A 3 -22.15 5.27 -3.80
C GLU A 3 -21.36 5.51 -5.09
N GLN A 4 -20.63 6.62 -5.14
CA GLN A 4 -19.62 6.84 -6.16
C GLN A 4 -18.35 6.06 -5.77
N ASN A 5 -18.34 4.75 -6.01
CA ASN A 5 -17.09 4.01 -6.11
C ASN A 5 -16.52 4.27 -7.51
N ALA A 6 -15.74 5.34 -7.65
CA ALA A 6 -15.04 5.66 -8.89
C ALA A 6 -14.07 4.50 -9.21
N LYS A 7 -14.39 3.74 -10.25
CA LYS A 7 -13.56 2.62 -10.73
C LYS A 7 -12.22 3.19 -11.19
N LEU A 8 -11.16 2.95 -10.43
CA LEU A 8 -9.81 3.32 -10.81
C LEU A 8 -9.40 2.53 -12.07
N SER A 9 -8.71 3.18 -13.00
CA SER A 9 -8.16 2.48 -14.16
C SER A 9 -6.97 1.61 -13.75
N ASP A 10 -6.76 0.52 -14.47
CA ASP A 10 -5.65 -0.42 -14.19
C ASP A 10 -4.28 0.27 -14.18
N ALA A 11 -4.09 1.29 -15.03
CA ALA A 11 -2.88 2.11 -15.04
C ALA A 11 -2.65 2.86 -13.72
N LYS A 12 -3.71 3.44 -13.12
CA LYS A 12 -3.60 4.13 -11.83
C LYS A 12 -3.31 3.17 -10.69
N ILE A 13 -3.90 1.96 -10.73
CA ILE A 13 -3.62 0.91 -9.75
C ILE A 13 -2.15 0.48 -9.84
N LEU A 14 -1.61 0.34 -11.05
CA LEU A 14 -0.20 0.02 -11.25
C LEU A 14 0.72 1.12 -10.71
N ASP A 15 0.40 2.39 -11.00
CA ASP A 15 1.15 3.53 -10.48
C ASP A 15 1.17 3.56 -8.95
N GLU A 16 0.03 3.26 -8.30
CA GLU A 16 -0.05 3.14 -6.83
C GLU A 16 0.83 2.02 -6.28
N ILE A 17 0.85 0.86 -6.94
CA ILE A 17 1.72 -0.26 -6.53
C ILE A 17 3.18 0.13 -6.64
N ILE A 18 3.58 0.74 -7.76
CA ILE A 18 4.96 1.18 -7.99
C ILE A 18 5.35 2.21 -6.92
N ALA A 19 4.49 3.20 -6.66
CA ALA A 19 4.74 4.22 -5.65
C ALA A 19 4.87 3.61 -4.24
N ALA A 20 3.99 2.67 -3.88
CA ALA A 20 4.05 2.00 -2.58
C ALA A 20 5.37 1.22 -2.41
N ILE A 21 5.82 0.50 -3.45
CA ILE A 21 7.08 -0.24 -3.45
C ILE A 21 8.28 0.70 -3.33
N GLN A 22 8.26 1.85 -4.01
CA GLN A 22 9.36 2.82 -3.94
C GLN A 22 9.46 3.50 -2.58
N ASP A 23 8.33 3.71 -1.91
CA ASP A 23 8.26 4.41 -0.61
C ASP A 23 8.56 3.48 0.59
N ILE A 24 8.54 2.15 0.42
CA ILE A 24 8.71 1.22 1.54
C ILE A 24 10.19 1.01 1.90
N ASN A 25 10.53 1.19 3.17
CA ASN A 25 11.91 1.01 3.64
C ASN A 25 12.10 -0.31 4.42
N TYR A 26 11.24 -0.57 5.41
CA TYR A 26 11.34 -1.75 6.27
C TYR A 26 9.95 -2.33 6.53
N GLY A 27 9.42 -3.07 5.57
CA GLY A 27 8.03 -3.49 5.61
C GLY A 27 7.65 -4.51 4.55
N GLU A 28 6.35 -4.67 4.38
CA GLU A 28 5.73 -5.51 3.36
C GLU A 28 4.58 -4.77 2.67
N ILE A 29 4.34 -5.13 1.42
CA ILE A 29 3.16 -4.70 0.66
C ILE A 29 2.32 -5.94 0.40
N LEU A 30 1.06 -5.88 0.81
CA LEU A 30 0.09 -6.95 0.63
C LEU A 30 -0.89 -6.53 -0.46
N ILE A 31 -0.94 -7.30 -1.54
CA ILE A 31 -1.85 -7.07 -2.66
C ILE A 31 -2.85 -8.22 -2.69
N THR A 32 -4.14 -7.91 -2.61
CA THR A 32 -5.21 -8.92 -2.68
C THR A 32 -5.87 -8.88 -4.05
N ILE A 33 -5.91 -10.03 -4.69
CA ILE A 33 -6.49 -10.22 -6.03
C ILE A 33 -7.68 -11.16 -5.91
N HIS A 34 -8.83 -10.71 -6.40
CA HIS A 34 -10.03 -11.54 -6.55
C HIS A 34 -10.58 -11.38 -7.96
N ASN A 35 -10.97 -12.49 -8.59
CA ASN A 35 -11.54 -12.49 -9.95
C ASN A 35 -10.67 -11.73 -10.96
N SER A 36 -9.35 -11.98 -10.91
CA SER A 36 -8.33 -11.32 -11.73
C SER A 36 -8.30 -9.78 -11.62
N LYS A 37 -8.83 -9.23 -10.52
CA LYS A 37 -8.80 -7.79 -10.23
C LYS A 37 -8.15 -7.56 -8.88
N ILE A 38 -7.29 -6.55 -8.84
CA ILE A 38 -6.74 -6.06 -7.59
C ILE A 38 -7.88 -5.35 -6.86
N VAL A 39 -8.16 -5.79 -5.63
CA VAL A 39 -9.23 -5.21 -4.81
C VAL A 39 -8.70 -4.47 -3.59
N GLN A 40 -7.46 -4.76 -3.20
CA GLN A 40 -6.84 -4.16 -2.02
C GLN A 40 -5.32 -4.11 -2.19
N ILE A 41 -4.74 -2.99 -1.73
CA ILE A 41 -3.31 -2.79 -1.58
C ILE A 41 -3.10 -2.26 -0.16
N GLU A 42 -2.30 -2.95 0.65
CA GLU A 42 -1.96 -2.55 2.01
C GLU A 42 -0.44 -2.42 2.16
N LYS A 43 0.02 -1.31 2.73
CA LYS A 43 1.44 -1.06 3.06
C LYS A 43 1.64 -1.17 4.57
N ARG A 44 2.54 -2.07 5.00
CA ARG A 44 2.86 -2.27 6.42
C ARG A 44 4.33 -1.99 6.68
N GLU A 45 4.63 -1.01 7.53
CA GLU A 45 5.99 -0.66 7.90
C GLU A 45 6.31 -0.91 9.36
N LYS A 46 7.52 -1.44 9.61
CA LYS A 46 8.09 -1.57 10.95
C LYS A 46 8.89 -0.32 11.25
N ARG A 47 8.41 0.49 12.19
CA ARG A 47 9.17 1.62 12.75
C ARG A 47 9.83 1.20 14.05
N ARG A 48 11.16 1.29 14.11
CA ARG A 48 11.92 1.11 15.34
C ARG A 48 12.16 2.49 15.94
N PHE A 49 11.68 2.69 17.16
CA PHE A 49 11.99 3.89 17.92
C PHE A 49 13.09 3.51 18.91
N ILE A 50 14.28 4.05 18.71
CA ILE A 50 15.36 3.90 19.69
C ILE A 50 15.03 4.90 20.82
N PRO A 51 14.98 4.46 22.09
CA PRO A 51 14.84 5.39 23.20
C PRO A 51 16.02 6.38 23.15
N LYS A 52 15.76 7.68 23.25
CA LYS A 52 16.82 8.66 23.50
C LYS A 52 17.43 8.36 24.88
N GLY A 53 18.50 7.59 24.94
CA GLY A 53 19.18 7.30 26.20
C GLY A 53 20.11 6.08 26.25
N GLY A 54 20.68 5.64 25.13
CA GLY A 54 21.75 4.64 25.14
C GLY A 54 23.12 5.31 25.26
N THR A 55 23.45 5.82 26.43
CA THR A 55 24.83 6.02 26.90
C THR A 55 25.23 4.82 27.74
#